data_AF-A0A6P4E2P9-F1
#
_entry.id   AF-A0A6P4E2P9-F1
#
_cell.length_a   1.000
_cell.length_b   1.000
_cell.length_c   1.000
_cell.angle_alpha   90.00
_cell.angle_beta   90.00
_cell.angle_gamma   90.00
#
_symmetry.space_group_name_H-M   'P 1'
#
loop_
_entity.id
_entity.type
_entity.pdbx_description
1 polymer ?
#
loop_
_entity_poly.entity_id
_entity_poly.type
_entity_poly.pdbx_seq_one_letter_code
_entity_poly.pdbx_strand_id
1 'polypeptide(L)'
;MVLLISVFLISTLVLAAADLPPLTYIYTWKCAKIHEVPSEEAEDITLRYKIKNETANVKCFLQCYLDRYKALDEIRERLENLKHKHNCDSIKNNDKCVESFEKFKCFIKIEEKVRELGNG
;
A
#
# COMPACT_ATOMS: atom_id res chain seq x y z
N MET A 1 17.07 -35.60 20.91
CA MET A 1 17.90 -34.85 19.93
C MET A 1 17.11 -34.32 18.74
N VAL A 2 16.26 -35.12 18.07
CA VAL A 2 15.46 -34.66 16.90
C VAL A 2 14.54 -33.47 17.21
N LEU A 3 13.87 -33.48 18.38
CA LEU A 3 13.01 -32.37 18.81
C LEU A 3 13.76 -31.06 19.06
N LEU A 4 14.98 -31.13 19.61
CA LEU A 4 15.81 -29.94 19.85
C LEU A 4 16.27 -29.32 18.51
N ILE A 5 16.74 -30.15 17.58
CA ILE A 5 17.17 -29.71 16.25
C ILE A 5 16.01 -29.03 15.50
N SER A 6 14.79 -29.58 15.59
CA SER A 6 13.58 -28.99 15.00
C SER A 6 13.27 -27.60 15.58
N VAL A 7 13.33 -27.44 16.91
CA VAL A 7 13.10 -26.14 17.57
C VAL A 7 14.18 -25.12 17.20
N PHE A 8 15.45 -25.53 17.14
CA PHE A 8 16.53 -24.65 16.70
C PHE A 8 16.37 -24.20 15.24
N LEU A 9 15.98 -25.10 14.33
CA LEU A 9 15.75 -24.77 12.92
C LEU A 9 14.56 -23.82 12.70
N ILE A 10 13.47 -24.00 13.46
CA ILE A 10 12.32 -23.10 13.40
C ILE A 10 12.72 -21.72 13.96
N SER A 11 13.51 -21.69 15.04
CA SER A 11 13.97 -20.44 15.65
C SER A 11 14.87 -19.63 14.72
N THR A 12 15.79 -20.28 14.00
CA THR A 12 16.67 -19.60 13.04
C THR A 12 15.93 -19.12 11.79
N LEU A 13 14.94 -19.87 11.31
CA LEU A 13 14.06 -19.46 10.20
C LEU A 13 13.24 -18.21 10.54
N VAL A 14 12.68 -18.16 11.76
CA VAL A 14 11.90 -17.00 12.24
C VAL A 14 12.79 -15.76 12.42
N LEU A 15 14.01 -15.92 12.95
CA LEU A 15 14.95 -14.80 13.06
C LEU A 15 15.35 -14.24 11.69
N ALA A 16 15.63 -15.10 10.71
CA ALA A 16 16.01 -14.66 9.36
C ALA A 16 14.88 -13.93 8.62
N ALA A 17 13.62 -14.24 8.91
CA ALA A 17 12.47 -13.54 8.34
C ALA A 17 12.27 -12.13 8.95
N ALA A 18 12.71 -11.90 10.19
CA ALA A 18 12.58 -10.62 10.88
C ALA A 18 13.54 -9.55 10.33
N ASP A 19 14.66 -9.95 9.72
CA ASP A 19 15.65 -9.04 9.14
C ASP A 19 15.29 -8.54 7.72
N LEU A 20 14.20 -9.02 7.12
CA LEU A 20 13.77 -8.58 5.79
C LEU A 20 13.07 -7.23 5.87
N PRO A 21 13.41 -6.26 4.98
CA PRO A 21 12.70 -5.00 4.94
C PRO A 21 11.22 -5.23 4.62
N PRO A 22 10.30 -4.43 5.18
CA PRO A 22 8.87 -4.58 4.93
C PRO A 22 8.56 -4.59 3.43
N LEU A 23 7.63 -5.44 2.99
CA LEU A 23 7.21 -5.51 1.58
C LEU A 23 6.79 -4.14 1.02
N THR A 24 6.19 -3.31 1.88
CA THR A 24 5.84 -1.91 1.62
C THR A 24 7.05 -1.12 1.14
N TYR A 25 8.18 -1.23 1.85
CA TYR A 25 9.43 -0.53 1.52
C TYR A 25 10.00 -1.07 0.19
N ILE A 26 10.07 -2.39 0.03
CA ILE A 26 10.62 -3.01 -1.19
C ILE A 26 9.87 -2.54 -2.44
N TYR A 27 8.54 -2.53 -2.42
CA TYR A 27 7.76 -2.14 -3.59
C TYR A 27 7.69 -0.62 -3.81
N THR A 28 7.71 0.18 -2.74
CA THR A 28 7.83 1.64 -2.84
C THR A 28 9.07 2.00 -3.65
N TRP A 29 10.25 1.54 -3.23
CA TRP A 29 11.51 1.88 -3.90
C TRP A 29 11.62 1.32 -5.32
N LYS A 30 11.17 0.08 -5.55
CA LYS A 30 11.19 -0.53 -6.88
C LYS A 30 10.31 0.24 -7.88
N CYS A 31 9.06 0.56 -7.50
CA CYS A 31 8.15 1.28 -8.37
C CYS A 31 8.59 2.74 -8.58
N ALA A 32 9.12 3.38 -7.53
CA ALA A 32 9.64 4.75 -7.63
C ALA A 32 10.76 4.84 -8.66
N LYS A 33 11.69 3.87 -8.66
CA LYS A 33 12.77 3.79 -9.64
C LYS A 33 12.25 3.57 -11.07
N ILE A 34 11.24 2.72 -11.27
CA ILE A 34 10.68 2.43 -12.60
C ILE A 34 10.02 3.67 -13.20
N HIS A 35 9.33 4.46 -12.39
CA HIS A 35 8.56 5.62 -12.84
C HIS A 35 9.24 6.96 -12.53
N GLU A 36 10.53 6.94 -12.18
CA GLU A 36 11.35 8.14 -11.93
C GLU A 36 10.72 9.11 -10.90
N VAL A 37 10.07 8.55 -9.88
CA VAL A 37 9.52 9.32 -8.76
C VAL A 37 10.60 9.47 -7.68
N PRO A 38 10.88 10.69 -7.19
CA PRO A 38 11.82 10.89 -6.08
C PRO A 38 11.42 10.06 -4.87
N SER A 39 12.40 9.45 -4.20
CA SER A 39 12.14 8.54 -3.09
C SER A 39 11.35 9.18 -1.94
N GLU A 40 11.62 10.45 -1.63
CA GLU A 40 10.87 11.19 -0.61
C GLU A 40 9.38 11.32 -1.00
N GLU A 41 9.09 11.57 -2.28
CA GLU A 41 7.71 11.66 -2.77
C GLU A 41 7.04 10.28 -2.76
N ALA A 42 7.77 9.23 -3.13
CA ALA A 42 7.27 7.86 -3.07
C ALA A 42 6.91 7.43 -1.63
N GLU A 43 7.76 7.74 -0.65
CA GLU A 43 7.52 7.47 0.77
C GLU A 43 6.37 8.29 1.34
N ASP A 44 6.29 9.58 0.99
CA ASP A 44 5.16 10.44 1.39
C ASP A 44 3.83 9.86 0.90
N ILE A 45 3.79 9.34 -0.33
CA ILE A 45 2.57 8.74 -0.89
C ILE A 45 2.24 7.41 -0.21
N THR A 46 3.20 6.49 -0.07
CA THR A 46 2.89 5.12 0.39
C THR A 46 2.76 4.99 1.90
N LEU A 47 3.48 5.81 2.67
CA LEU A 47 3.49 5.75 4.13
C LEU A 47 2.62 6.81 4.79
N ARG A 48 2.44 7.97 4.14
CA ARG A 48 1.72 9.12 4.73
C ARG A 48 0.47 9.53 3.95
N TYR A 49 0.20 8.85 2.83
CA TYR A 49 -0.91 9.17 1.92
C TYR A 49 -0.89 10.63 1.44
N LYS A 50 0.30 11.23 1.37
CA LYS A 50 0.49 12.63 0.98
C LYS A 50 0.94 12.71 -0.47
N ILE A 51 0.03 13.14 -1.34
CA ILE A 51 0.31 13.36 -2.76
C ILE A 51 0.63 14.85 -2.96
N LYS A 52 1.89 15.17 -3.27
CA LYS A 52 2.33 16.55 -3.54
C LYS A 52 2.05 16.96 -4.99
N ASN A 53 2.36 16.08 -5.95
CA ASN A 53 2.14 16.31 -7.38
C ASN A 53 1.34 15.16 -8.02
N GLU A 54 0.49 15.47 -9.01
CA GLU A 54 -0.33 14.47 -9.72
C GLU A 54 0.19 14.21 -11.15
N THR A 55 1.51 14.10 -11.31
CA THR A 55 2.13 13.83 -12.62
C THR A 55 1.79 12.43 -13.13
N ALA A 56 1.95 12.20 -14.44
CA ALA A 56 1.76 10.86 -15.02
C ALA A 56 2.67 9.80 -14.35
N ASN A 57 3.91 10.17 -14.05
CA ASN A 57 4.87 9.33 -13.34
C ASN A 57 4.37 8.94 -11.95
N VAL A 58 3.84 9.89 -11.18
CA VAL A 58 3.27 9.62 -9.85
C VAL A 58 2.07 8.68 -9.94
N LYS A 59 1.18 8.89 -10.92
CA LYS A 59 0.01 8.02 -11.14
C LYS A 59 0.44 6.58 -11.47
N CYS A 60 1.41 6.41 -12.36
CA CYS A 60 1.91 5.09 -12.73
C CYS A 60 2.76 4.43 -11.62
N PHE A 61 3.54 5.21 -10.87
CA PHE A 61 4.19 4.77 -9.65
C PHE A 61 3.17 4.14 -8.68
N LEU A 62 2.08 4.86 -8.42
CA LEU A 62 1.05 4.41 -7.51
C LEU A 62 0.36 3.14 -8.02
N GLN A 63 0.03 3.07 -9.32
CA GLN A 63 -0.50 1.84 -9.91
C GLN A 63 0.46 0.65 -9.72
N CYS A 64 1.75 0.81 -10.03
CA CYS A 64 2.76 -0.23 -9.80
C CYS A 64 2.81 -0.69 -8.34
N TYR A 65 2.80 0.26 -7.40
CA TYR A 65 2.84 -0.04 -5.97
C TYR A 65 1.59 -0.79 -5.52
N LEU A 66 0.40 -0.30 -5.89
CA LEU A 66 -0.88 -0.90 -5.52
C LEU A 66 -1.03 -2.31 -6.07
N ASP A 67 -0.57 -2.57 -7.30
CA ASP A 67 -0.64 -3.90 -7.92
C ASP A 67 0.30 -4.90 -7.23
N ARG A 68 1.51 -4.48 -6.85
CA ARG A 68 2.52 -5.37 -6.24
C ARG A 68 2.29 -5.62 -4.76
N TYR A 69 1.94 -4.57 -4.02
CA TYR A 69 1.69 -4.64 -2.59
C TYR A 69 0.25 -5.08 -2.28
N LYS A 70 -0.67 -4.98 -3.25
CA LYS A 70 -2.12 -5.20 -3.07
C LYS A 70 -2.75 -4.27 -2.03
N ALA A 71 -2.26 -3.03 -1.95
CA ALA A 71 -2.70 -2.08 -0.90
C ALA A 71 -4.19 -1.76 -0.97
N LEU A 72 -4.81 -1.77 -2.16
CA LEU A 72 -6.26 -1.54 -2.29
C LEU A 72 -7.08 -2.65 -1.65
N ASP A 73 -6.58 -3.89 -1.63
CA ASP A 73 -7.27 -5.01 -0.99
C ASP A 73 -7.28 -4.84 0.53
N GLU A 74 -6.14 -4.45 1.12
CA GLU A 74 -6.05 -4.14 2.56
C GLU A 74 -6.96 -2.97 2.95
N ILE A 75 -7.00 -1.89 2.16
CA ILE A 75 -7.87 -0.75 2.44
C ILE A 75 -9.35 -1.16 2.33
N ARG A 76 -9.71 -1.95 1.32
CA ARG A 76 -11.07 -2.47 1.14
C ARG A 76 -11.50 -3.29 2.34
N GLU A 77 -10.68 -4.25 2.76
CA GLU A 77 -10.95 -5.09 3.93
C GLU A 77 -11.16 -4.25 5.20
N ARG A 78 -10.33 -3.23 5.43
CA ARG A 78 -10.50 -2.31 6.57
C ARG A 78 -11.84 -1.57 6.52
N LEU A 79 -12.23 -1.02 5.38
CA LEU A 79 -13.49 -0.27 5.25
C LEU A 79 -14.72 -1.18 5.36
N GLU A 80 -14.66 -2.39 4.82
CA GLU A 80 -15.71 -3.41 4.96
C GLU A 80 -15.89 -3.81 6.43
N ASN A 81 -14.79 -4.01 7.16
CA ASN A 81 -14.81 -4.29 8.61
C ASN A 81 -15.45 -3.15 9.42
N LEU A 82 -15.28 -1.90 8.97
CA LEU A 82 -15.89 -0.71 9.57
C LEU A 82 -17.34 -0.48 9.08
N LYS A 83 -17.91 -1.41 8.30
CA LYS A 83 -19.25 -1.36 7.69
C LYS A 83 -19.49 -0.07 6.90
N HIS A 84 -18.44 0.56 6.39
CA HIS A 84 -18.52 1.78 5.61
C HIS A 84 -18.75 1.45 4.15
N LYS A 85 -19.94 1.82 3.65
CA LYS A 85 -20.25 1.67 2.22
C LYS A 85 -19.37 2.62 1.40
N HIS A 86 -18.72 2.09 0.38
CA HIS A 86 -17.96 2.86 -0.60
C HIS A 86 -18.27 2.39 -2.02
N ASN A 87 -18.04 3.25 -3.00
CA ASN A 87 -18.19 2.93 -4.42
C ASN A 87 -16.88 3.11 -5.21
N CYS A 88 -15.73 3.20 -4.53
CA CYS A 88 -14.44 3.45 -5.18
C CYS A 88 -14.10 2.42 -6.27
N ASP A 89 -14.50 1.15 -6.12
CA ASP A 89 -14.26 0.11 -7.14
C ASP A 89 -15.02 0.33 -8.45
N SER A 90 -16.07 1.16 -8.45
CA SER A 90 -16.83 1.52 -9.65
C SER A 90 -16.11 2.50 -10.58
N ILE A 91 -15.03 3.14 -10.10
CA ILE A 91 -14.19 4.03 -10.90
C ILE A 91 -13.51 3.22 -12.01
N LYS A 92 -13.67 3.66 -13.25
CA LYS A 92 -13.08 3.04 -14.45
C LYS A 92 -12.45 4.12 -15.31
N ASN A 93 -11.24 3.85 -15.78
CA ASN A 93 -10.54 4.72 -16.72
C ASN A 93 -9.81 3.85 -17.76
N ASN A 94 -9.66 4.35 -18.98
CA ASN A 94 -8.92 3.66 -20.02
C ASN A 94 -7.42 3.62 -19.71
N ASP A 95 -6.92 4.62 -19.00
CA ASP A 95 -5.57 4.65 -18.46
C ASP A 95 -5.56 4.01 -17.06
N LYS A 96 -4.81 2.91 -16.90
CA LYS A 96 -4.72 2.19 -15.63
C LYS A 96 -3.97 2.96 -14.54
N CYS A 97 -3.01 3.81 -14.91
CA CYS A 97 -2.36 4.70 -13.96
C CYS A 97 -3.38 5.69 -13.39
N VAL A 98 -4.22 6.26 -14.25
CA VAL A 98 -5.29 7.18 -13.82
C VAL A 98 -6.36 6.46 -13.02
N GLU A 99 -6.83 5.28 -13.46
CA GLU A 99 -7.84 4.50 -12.75
C GLU A 99 -7.40 4.18 -11.31
N SER A 100 -6.18 3.66 -11.14
CA SER A 100 -5.64 3.30 -9.83
C SER A 100 -5.45 4.52 -8.94
N PHE A 101 -5.02 5.65 -9.52
CA PHE A 101 -4.87 6.90 -8.79
C PHE A 101 -6.21 7.47 -8.27
N GLU A 102 -7.24 7.48 -9.11
CA GLU A 102 -8.57 7.95 -8.72
C GLU A 102 -9.21 7.04 -7.66
N LYS A 103 -9.04 5.72 -7.79
CA LYS A 103 -9.46 4.75 -6.76
C LYS A 103 -8.78 5.02 -5.44
N PHE A 104 -7.46 5.18 -5.45
CA PHE A 104 -6.71 5.46 -4.23
C PHE A 104 -7.18 6.74 -3.54
N LYS A 105 -7.34 7.84 -4.29
CA LYS A 105 -7.89 9.10 -3.74
C LYS A 105 -9.28 8.92 -3.13
N CYS A 106 -10.13 8.13 -3.77
CA CYS A 106 -11.45 7.81 -3.24
C CYS A 106 -11.35 7.09 -1.88
N PHE A 107 -10.51 6.05 -1.80
CA PHE A 107 -10.31 5.28 -0.59
C PHE A 107 -9.73 6.10 0.56
N ILE A 108 -8.66 6.87 0.32
CA ILE A 108 -8.03 7.71 1.35
C ILE A 108 -9.01 8.75 1.91
N LYS A 109 -9.82 9.38 1.05
CA LYS A 109 -10.85 10.33 1.49
C LYS A 109 -11.88 9.70 2.42
N ILE A 110 -12.16 8.41 2.28
CA ILE A 110 -13.07 7.69 3.17
C ILE A 110 -12.36 7.37 4.47
N GLU A 111 -11.13 6.86 4.43
CA GLU A 111 -10.33 6.60 5.64
C GLU A 111 -10.13 7.86 6.50
N GLU A 112 -9.87 9.01 5.87
CA GLU A 112 -9.76 10.31 6.55
C GLU A 112 -11.06 10.66 7.29
N LYS A 113 -12.21 10.56 6.61
CA LYS A 113 -13.53 10.80 7.22
C LYS A 113 -13.82 9.85 8.37
N VAL A 114 -13.47 8.57 8.23
CA VAL A 114 -13.68 7.58 9.29
C VAL A 114 -12.83 7.92 10.52
N ARG A 115 -11.57 8.33 10.31
CA ARG A 115 -10.67 8.76 11.40
C ARG A 115 -11.18 10.01 12.10
N GLU A 116 -11.71 10.98 11.35
CA GLU A 116 -12.32 12.19 11.93
C GLU A 116 -13.54 11.85 12.81
N LEU A 117 -14.39 10.93 12.37
CA LEU A 117 -15.57 10.50 13.13
C LEU A 117 -15.24 9.67 14.38
N GLY A 118 -14.15 8.90 14.37
CA GLY A 118 -13.71 8.09 15.52
C GLY A 118 -12.99 8.89 16.62
N ASN A 119 -12.61 10.14 16.35
CA ASN A 119 -11.93 11.03 17.29
C ASN A 119 -12.87 12.07 17.94
N GLY A 120 -14.18 11.99 17.67
CA GLY A 120 -15.22 12.82 18.30
C GLY A 120 -16.07 12.01 19.27
#